data_AF-A0A5C7PNA6-F1
#
_entry.id   AF-A0A5C7PNA6-F1
#
_cell.length_a   1.000
_cell.length_b   1.000
_cell.length_c   1.000
_cell.angle_alpha   90.00
_cell.angle_beta   90.00
_cell.angle_gamma   90.00
#
_symmetry.space_group_name_H-M   'P 1'
#
loop_
_entity.id
_entity.type
_entity.pdbx_description
1 polymer ?
#
loop_
_entity_poly.entity_id
_entity_poly.type
_entity_poly.pdbx_seq_one_letter_code
_entity_poly.pdbx_strand_id
1 'polypeptide(L)'
;MVTRLGWDPTKGVPWLQPGGPGYPFKQTTGSTSVTGAQGGGQSSESRYARSERGGAGQYDLVGTVQTGNPEPYNFDVMFRVEECNWLDKYDCPYNILVLQGCGRRESLIDYTLALLYVGARKTGRSYGANLVNGTDNNAEDVMDTISFQAGEEIRLKKLSHLNISGTVSDFAINKVYYADSRKCADSCGAEQSGEDVWWAVTDKDNTPGYLSTATPLFLFTRDGGTTWSSSYINAMLNGDATDVVRYGDYVIVAGPSNGIAYAKYADLVNGVTGAWRSAAGLSSSGFPRALAVVNGEVWAAGNNGYIYKSSDGINYTVVSAGTVTTAQLNQIAVAGCGTLYFAGNSGALVKYDNGVLSLLPIVVSGTTISSNLNTVAVPFLRGYEVFVGTAAGRIYGSRDEGQTWTERSIDGSGTGSINDLKFADTYGAILYIVQTNAAGKSRVLRDLTGGAGGLLQVEIVGSYDSPANSGMNSIAPANANIAVTAGELNGTYAFIGKVG
;
A
#
# COMPACT_ATOMS: atom_id res chain seq x y z
N MET A 1 -27.86 -10.15 14.32
CA MET A 1 -27.61 -9.95 15.76
C MET A 1 -26.49 -8.91 15.85
N VAL A 2 -26.81 -7.64 16.14
CA VAL A 2 -25.79 -6.57 16.25
C VAL A 2 -25.12 -6.74 17.60
N THR A 3 -24.03 -7.50 17.65
CA THR A 3 -23.12 -7.46 18.79
C THR A 3 -22.61 -6.03 18.91
N ARG A 4 -23.09 -5.28 19.92
CA ARG A 4 -22.46 -4.01 20.31
C ARG A 4 -20.98 -4.30 20.49
N LEU A 5 -20.11 -3.69 19.69
CA LEU A 5 -18.67 -3.66 19.93
C LEU A 5 -18.51 -3.03 21.31
N GLY A 6 -18.20 -3.86 22.32
CA GLY A 6 -18.05 -3.43 23.70
C GLY A 6 -16.77 -2.63 23.85
N TRP A 7 -16.83 -1.34 23.53
CA TRP A 7 -15.76 -0.41 23.83
C TRP A 7 -15.66 -0.25 25.34
N ASP A 8 -14.54 -0.69 25.92
CA ASP A 8 -14.22 -0.54 27.34
C ASP A 8 -13.27 0.65 27.48
N PRO A 9 -13.76 1.83 27.91
CA PRO A 9 -12.95 3.04 27.96
C PRO A 9 -11.77 2.91 28.94
N THR A 10 -11.81 1.97 29.88
CA THR A 10 -10.70 1.73 30.82
C THR A 10 -9.51 0.99 30.20
N LYS A 11 -9.68 0.49 28.97
CA LYS A 11 -8.67 -0.29 28.22
C LYS A 11 -8.14 0.43 26.98
N GLY A 12 -8.60 1.66 26.74
CA GLY A 12 -8.08 2.49 25.67
C GLY A 12 -6.68 2.99 25.99
N VAL A 13 -5.74 2.86 25.04
CA VAL A 13 -4.41 3.47 25.13
C VAL A 13 -4.17 4.29 23.87
N PRO A 14 -4.03 5.62 23.98
CA PRO A 14 -3.62 6.44 22.86
C PRO A 14 -2.11 6.33 22.62
N TRP A 15 -1.76 6.35 21.36
CA TRP A 15 -0.42 6.39 20.85
C TRP A 15 -0.31 7.54 19.87
N LEU A 16 0.79 8.27 19.97
CA LEU A 16 1.04 9.45 19.15
C LEU A 16 2.25 9.18 18.28
N GLN A 17 2.18 9.57 17.01
CA GLN A 17 3.26 9.43 16.05
C GLN A 17 3.75 10.83 15.65
N PRO A 18 4.71 11.41 16.39
CA PRO A 18 5.22 12.75 16.09
C PRO A 18 6.01 12.69 14.78
N GLY A 19 5.65 13.57 13.84
CA GLY A 19 6.19 13.54 12.48
C GLY A 19 5.33 12.76 11.47
N GLY A 20 4.24 12.11 11.93
CA GLY A 20 3.32 11.37 11.08
C GLY A 20 3.83 9.97 10.69
N PRO A 21 3.28 9.36 9.62
CA PRO A 21 3.72 8.08 9.11
C PRO A 21 5.23 8.01 8.91
N GLY A 22 5.80 6.82 9.09
CA GLY A 22 7.23 6.56 8.98
C GLY A 22 7.99 6.72 10.29
N TYR A 23 7.46 7.43 11.30
CA TYR A 23 8.08 7.59 12.62
C TYR A 23 7.57 6.55 13.63
N PRO A 24 8.34 6.16 14.66
CA PRO A 24 7.82 5.24 15.67
C PRO A 24 6.72 5.92 16.48
N PHE A 25 5.66 5.17 16.82
CA PHE A 25 4.68 5.63 17.78
C PHE A 25 5.30 5.73 19.18
N LYS A 26 4.81 6.70 19.95
CA LYS A 26 5.10 6.90 21.36
C LYS A 26 3.82 6.74 22.16
N GLN A 27 3.88 5.88 23.16
CA GLN A 27 2.76 5.65 24.06
C GLN A 27 2.55 6.91 24.90
N THR A 28 1.30 7.31 25.08
CA THR A 28 0.98 8.34 26.07
C THR A 28 0.95 7.73 27.47
N THR A 29 1.05 8.57 28.49
CA THR A 29 0.96 8.13 29.89
C THR A 29 -0.44 7.58 30.21
N GLY A 30 -0.55 6.82 31.31
CA GLY A 30 -1.78 6.11 31.68
C GLY A 30 -2.97 7.00 32.05
N SER A 31 -2.79 8.31 32.18
CA SER A 31 -3.89 9.27 32.45
C SER A 31 -4.46 9.93 31.18
N THR A 32 -3.94 9.57 30.00
CA THR A 32 -4.39 10.21 28.75
C THR A 32 -5.73 9.63 28.30
N SER A 33 -6.64 10.51 27.89
CA SER A 33 -7.91 10.14 27.28
C SER A 33 -8.13 10.87 25.96
N VAL A 34 -8.93 10.26 25.08
CA VAL A 34 -9.31 10.82 23.79
C VAL A 34 -10.83 10.88 23.73
N THR A 35 -11.40 12.04 23.39
CA THR A 35 -12.84 12.17 23.22
C THR A 35 -13.31 11.45 21.95
N GLY A 36 -14.61 11.17 21.85
CA GLY A 36 -15.17 10.60 20.63
C GLY A 36 -15.02 11.59 19.48
N ALA A 37 -14.40 11.16 18.38
CA ALA A 37 -14.23 12.01 17.21
C ALA A 37 -15.58 12.33 16.55
N GLN A 38 -15.71 13.56 16.08
CA GLN A 38 -16.84 14.05 15.30
C GLN A 38 -16.35 14.54 13.93
N GLY A 39 -17.16 14.38 12.89
CA GLY A 39 -16.79 14.79 11.52
C GLY A 39 -16.68 13.60 10.57
N GLY A 40 -15.90 13.77 9.49
CA GLY A 40 -15.79 12.80 8.39
C GLY A 40 -16.99 12.76 7.44
N GLY A 41 -18.05 13.51 7.74
CA GLY A 41 -19.20 13.67 6.86
C GLY A 41 -18.89 14.61 5.70
N GLN A 42 -19.66 14.50 4.61
CA GLN A 42 -19.73 15.55 3.60
C GLN A 42 -21.05 16.27 3.74
N SER A 43 -21.03 17.59 3.55
CA SER A 43 -22.29 18.33 3.39
C SER A 43 -23.06 17.77 2.19
N SER A 44 -24.38 17.73 2.30
CA SER A 44 -25.25 17.29 1.20
C SER A 44 -26.32 18.32 0.95
N GLU A 45 -26.50 18.70 -0.31
CA GLU A 45 -27.56 19.60 -0.73
C GLU A 45 -28.71 18.78 -1.35
N SER A 46 -29.91 18.92 -0.79
CA SER A 46 -31.12 18.34 -1.35
C SER A 46 -31.57 19.13 -2.59
N ARG A 47 -31.79 18.41 -3.69
CA ARG A 47 -32.33 18.95 -4.95
C ARG A 47 -33.83 18.65 -5.01
N TYR A 48 -34.60 19.70 -5.20
CA TYR A 48 -36.05 19.64 -5.28
C TYR A 48 -36.50 20.00 -6.70
N ALA A 49 -37.51 19.29 -7.23
CA ALA A 49 -38.22 19.71 -8.42
C ALA A 49 -39.70 19.91 -8.09
N ARG A 50 -40.39 20.65 -8.95
CA ARG A 50 -41.81 20.91 -8.77
C ARG A 50 -42.58 19.57 -8.84
N SER A 51 -43.40 19.31 -7.84
CA SER A 51 -44.22 18.09 -7.82
C SER A 51 -45.26 18.13 -8.94
N GLU A 52 -45.39 17.04 -9.69
CA GLU A 52 -46.46 16.88 -10.69
C GLU A 52 -47.81 16.48 -10.05
N ARG A 53 -47.76 15.91 -8.84
CA ARG A 53 -48.96 15.45 -8.10
C ARG A 53 -49.40 16.44 -7.04
N GLY A 54 -48.47 17.24 -6.54
CA GLY A 54 -48.73 18.26 -5.55
C GLY A 54 -49.37 19.51 -6.15
N GLY A 55 -50.26 20.15 -5.39
CA GLY A 55 -50.80 21.45 -5.75
C GLY A 55 -49.70 22.50 -5.97
N ALA A 56 -50.04 23.61 -6.61
CA ALA A 56 -49.09 24.69 -6.89
C ALA A 56 -48.32 25.10 -5.61
N GLY A 57 -46.98 25.02 -5.67
CA GLY A 57 -46.09 25.33 -4.55
C GLY A 57 -45.48 24.12 -3.84
N GLN A 58 -45.87 22.89 -4.19
CA GLN A 58 -45.24 21.67 -3.66
C GLN A 58 -44.04 21.26 -4.52
N TYR A 59 -42.94 20.92 -3.85
CA TYR A 59 -41.73 20.39 -4.46
C TYR A 59 -41.46 18.99 -3.93
N ASP A 60 -41.13 18.08 -4.83
CA ASP A 60 -40.68 16.73 -4.49
C ASP A 60 -39.16 16.71 -4.44
N LEU A 61 -38.61 15.96 -3.48
CA LEU A 61 -37.18 15.65 -3.45
C LEU A 61 -36.84 14.78 -4.66
N VAL A 62 -36.01 15.30 -5.56
CA VAL A 62 -35.57 14.58 -6.77
C VAL A 62 -34.20 13.94 -6.58
N GLY A 63 -33.40 14.46 -5.65
CA GLY A 63 -32.14 13.84 -5.29
C GLY A 63 -31.41 14.58 -4.19
N THR A 64 -30.27 14.04 -3.78
CA THR A 64 -29.30 14.72 -2.92
C THR A 64 -27.96 14.68 -3.64
N VAL A 65 -27.20 15.77 -3.56
CA VAL A 65 -25.85 15.85 -4.13
C VAL A 65 -24.91 16.18 -2.99
N GLN A 66 -23.83 15.41 -2.85
CA GLN A 66 -22.76 15.75 -1.90
C GLN A 66 -22.06 17.02 -2.37
N THR A 67 -21.96 18.01 -1.48
CA THR A 67 -21.34 19.30 -1.74
C THR A 67 -20.22 19.55 -0.72
N GLY A 68 -19.12 20.12 -1.18
CA GLY A 68 -17.96 20.43 -0.34
C GLY A 68 -17.00 19.25 -0.13
N ASN A 69 -15.87 19.55 0.53
CA ASN A 69 -14.89 18.54 0.93
C ASN A 69 -15.40 17.78 2.16
N PRO A 70 -14.91 16.54 2.40
CA PRO A 70 -15.14 15.88 3.68
C PRO A 70 -14.72 16.78 4.84
N GLU A 71 -15.61 16.92 5.81
CA GLU A 71 -15.29 17.58 7.07
C GLU A 71 -14.20 16.79 7.78
N PRO A 72 -13.22 17.48 8.37
CA PRO A 72 -12.18 16.82 9.12
C PRO A 72 -12.73 16.14 10.38
N TYR A 73 -11.99 15.19 10.93
CA TYR A 73 -12.30 14.60 12.24
C TYR A 73 -11.77 15.49 13.36
N ASN A 74 -12.66 15.99 14.21
CA ASN A 74 -12.32 16.79 15.38
C ASN A 74 -12.46 15.96 16.65
N PHE A 75 -11.47 16.04 17.52
CA PHE A 75 -11.46 15.37 18.83
C PHE A 75 -10.46 16.06 19.75
N ASP A 76 -10.55 15.76 21.04
CA ASP A 76 -9.64 16.28 22.05
C ASP A 76 -8.82 15.15 22.64
N VAL A 77 -7.54 15.42 22.86
CA VAL A 77 -6.66 14.57 23.67
C VAL A 77 -6.40 15.30 24.98
N MET A 78 -6.74 14.65 26.09
CA MET A 78 -6.66 15.20 27.43
C MET A 78 -5.60 14.43 28.23
N PHE A 79 -4.71 15.14 28.90
CA PHE A 79 -3.71 14.57 29.80
C PHE A 79 -3.54 15.45 31.04
N ARG A 80 -2.96 14.92 32.11
CA ARG A 80 -2.61 15.73 33.30
C ARG A 80 -1.49 16.70 32.94
N VAL A 81 -1.60 17.96 33.39
CA VAL A 81 -0.62 19.03 33.10
C VAL A 81 0.82 18.63 33.46
N GLU A 82 1.01 17.82 34.50
CA GLU A 82 2.33 17.35 34.95
C GLU A 82 3.00 16.31 34.02
N GLU A 83 2.23 15.63 33.16
CA GLU A 83 2.69 14.41 32.47
C GLU A 83 3.22 14.65 31.05
N CYS A 84 2.98 15.82 30.42
CA CYS A 84 3.28 15.97 28.99
C CYS A 84 3.73 17.36 28.53
N ASN A 85 5.06 17.59 28.54
CA ASN A 85 5.68 18.79 27.92
C ASN A 85 6.27 18.50 26.52
N TRP A 86 6.18 17.27 26.02
CA TRP A 86 6.83 16.93 24.76
C TRP A 86 5.93 17.19 23.53
N LEU A 87 4.60 17.16 23.69
CA LEU A 87 3.68 17.46 22.60
C LEU A 87 3.81 18.90 22.09
N ASP A 88 4.12 19.84 22.99
CA ASP A 88 4.35 21.26 22.65
C ASP A 88 5.58 21.50 21.79
N LYS A 89 6.52 20.53 21.75
CA LYS A 89 7.78 20.69 21.02
C LYS A 89 7.66 20.44 19.52
N TYR A 90 6.52 19.96 19.04
CA TYR A 90 6.32 19.61 17.64
C TYR A 90 5.11 20.38 17.07
N ASP A 91 5.31 21.10 15.97
CA ASP A 91 4.24 21.75 15.19
C ASP A 91 3.92 21.00 13.89
N CYS A 92 4.50 19.82 13.71
CA CYS A 92 4.23 18.97 12.55
C CYS A 92 2.92 18.18 12.73
N PRO A 93 2.30 17.71 11.62
CA PRO A 93 1.20 16.74 11.70
C PRO A 93 1.59 15.49 12.49
N TYR A 94 0.62 14.92 13.19
CA TYR A 94 0.72 13.69 13.96
C TYR A 94 -0.15 12.61 13.33
N ASN A 95 0.16 11.36 13.61
CA ASN A 95 -0.91 10.36 13.65
C ASN A 95 -1.26 10.04 15.09
N ILE A 96 -2.53 9.76 15.32
CA ILE A 96 -3.05 9.39 16.63
C ILE A 96 -3.71 8.03 16.49
N LEU A 97 -3.15 7.03 17.17
CA LEU A 97 -3.64 5.66 17.16
C LEU A 97 -4.26 5.36 18.51
N VAL A 98 -5.55 5.11 18.54
CA VAL A 98 -6.28 4.71 19.75
C VAL A 98 -6.48 3.21 19.71
N LEU A 99 -5.81 2.49 20.60
CA LEU A 99 -5.90 1.04 20.71
C LEU A 99 -6.87 0.64 21.82
N GLN A 100 -7.68 -0.38 21.56
CA GLN A 100 -8.41 -1.10 22.58
C GLN A 100 -7.97 -2.57 22.56
N GLY A 101 -7.54 -3.10 23.71
CA GLY A 101 -7.11 -4.48 23.83
C GLY A 101 -6.96 -4.94 25.28
N CYS A 102 -6.78 -6.26 25.47
CA CYS A 102 -6.48 -6.86 26.77
C CYS A 102 -5.01 -7.32 26.89
N GLY A 103 -4.20 -7.14 25.83
CA GLY A 103 -2.79 -7.55 25.82
C GLY A 103 -1.85 -6.49 26.38
N ARG A 104 -0.59 -6.54 25.95
CA ARG A 104 0.46 -5.62 26.42
C ARG A 104 0.18 -4.20 25.92
N ARG A 105 0.17 -3.23 26.84
CA ARG A 105 -0.15 -1.84 26.52
C ARG A 105 0.93 -1.16 25.69
N GLU A 106 2.17 -1.65 25.78
CA GLU A 106 3.35 -1.21 25.03
C GLU A 106 3.44 -1.81 23.62
N SER A 107 2.52 -2.72 23.27
CA SER A 107 2.48 -3.41 21.99
C SER A 107 1.38 -2.82 21.10
N LEU A 108 1.76 -2.27 19.94
CA LEU A 108 0.76 -1.80 18.96
C LEU A 108 0.01 -2.95 18.30
N ILE A 109 0.53 -4.17 18.42
CA ILE A 109 -0.04 -5.36 17.79
C ILE A 109 -0.99 -6.11 18.73
N ASP A 110 -1.14 -5.71 19.99
CA ASP A 110 -1.98 -6.40 20.98
C ASP A 110 -3.39 -5.78 21.12
N TYR A 111 -4.00 -5.41 19.99
CA TYR A 111 -5.32 -4.77 19.95
C TYR A 111 -6.42 -5.70 19.43
N THR A 112 -7.64 -5.42 19.86
CA THR A 112 -8.89 -5.99 19.31
C THR A 112 -9.51 -5.04 18.29
N LEU A 113 -9.48 -3.75 18.60
CA LEU A 113 -9.93 -2.67 17.72
C LEU A 113 -8.95 -1.52 17.82
N ALA A 114 -8.68 -0.86 16.70
CA ALA A 114 -7.84 0.31 16.67
C ALA A 114 -8.38 1.36 15.71
N LEU A 115 -8.29 2.62 16.11
CA LEU A 115 -8.65 3.79 15.30
C LEU A 115 -7.39 4.60 15.05
N LEU A 116 -7.03 4.78 13.80
CA LEU A 116 -5.87 5.57 13.38
C LEU A 116 -6.36 6.86 12.72
N TYR A 117 -6.11 7.99 13.37
CA TYR A 117 -6.34 9.31 12.82
C TYR A 117 -5.07 9.80 12.14
N VAL A 118 -5.13 9.97 10.82
CA VAL A 118 -3.96 10.31 10.00
C VAL A 118 -3.89 11.82 9.76
N GLY A 119 -2.68 12.39 9.91
CA GLY A 119 -2.43 13.80 9.64
C GLY A 119 -3.14 14.75 10.61
N ALA A 120 -3.33 14.33 11.86
CA ALA A 120 -3.89 15.13 12.94
C ALA A 120 -3.04 16.39 13.21
N ARG A 121 -3.68 17.55 13.26
CA ARG A 121 -3.07 18.85 13.57
C ARG A 121 -3.73 19.45 14.80
N LYS A 122 -2.95 20.13 15.65
CA LYS A 122 -3.49 20.87 16.79
C LYS A 122 -4.28 22.08 16.28
N THR A 123 -5.47 22.31 16.80
CA THR A 123 -6.33 23.46 16.47
C THR A 123 -6.59 24.36 17.67
N GLY A 124 -6.44 23.83 18.88
CA GLY A 124 -6.66 24.57 20.11
C GLY A 124 -6.00 23.88 21.30
N ARG A 125 -5.88 24.64 22.37
CA ARG A 125 -5.45 24.15 23.68
C ARG A 125 -6.24 24.87 24.75
N SER A 126 -6.66 24.14 25.77
CA SER A 126 -7.37 24.68 26.93
C SER A 126 -7.00 23.90 28.18
N TYR A 127 -7.19 24.51 29.36
CA TYR A 127 -6.98 23.85 30.64
C TYR A 127 -8.32 23.72 31.36
N GLY A 128 -8.54 22.57 32.01
CA GLY A 128 -9.79 22.27 32.69
C GLY A 128 -10.09 23.17 33.90
N ALA A 129 -9.09 23.87 34.44
CA ALA A 129 -9.23 24.76 35.59
C ALA A 129 -8.25 25.94 35.53
N ASN A 130 -8.45 26.92 36.43
CA ASN A 130 -7.51 28.03 36.60
C ASN A 130 -6.20 27.53 37.23
N LEU A 131 -5.10 27.63 36.48
CA LEU A 131 -3.77 27.20 36.90
C LEU A 131 -3.22 27.95 38.13
N VAL A 132 -3.74 29.15 38.41
CA VAL A 132 -3.23 30.02 39.49
C VAL A 132 -4.05 29.89 40.77
N ASN A 133 -5.31 29.44 40.69
CA ASN A 133 -6.25 29.46 41.82
C ASN A 133 -6.47 28.08 42.43
N GLY A 134 -5.38 27.31 42.58
CA GLY A 134 -5.40 26.05 43.32
C GLY A 134 -5.50 26.33 44.81
N THR A 135 -6.66 26.13 45.42
CA THR A 135 -6.71 25.97 46.88
C THR A 135 -6.10 24.60 47.23
N ASP A 136 -5.46 24.48 48.41
CA ASP A 136 -4.80 23.24 48.88
C ASP A 136 -5.71 21.98 48.90
N ASN A 137 -7.01 22.15 48.61
CA ASN A 137 -8.03 21.10 48.56
C ASN A 137 -8.59 20.83 47.14
N ASN A 138 -7.93 21.26 46.06
CA ASN A 138 -8.32 20.85 44.72
C ASN A 138 -8.06 19.34 44.55
N ALA A 139 -9.08 18.52 44.81
CA ALA A 139 -9.01 17.06 44.75
C ALA A 139 -8.95 16.51 43.30
N GLU A 140 -9.20 17.34 42.29
CA GLU A 140 -9.18 16.95 40.88
C GLU A 140 -7.92 17.47 40.18
N ASP A 141 -7.26 16.58 39.44
CA ASP A 141 -6.09 16.93 38.65
C ASP A 141 -6.47 17.94 37.56
N VAL A 142 -5.62 18.95 37.33
CA VAL A 142 -5.83 19.87 36.22
C VAL A 142 -5.47 19.16 34.92
N MET A 143 -6.45 19.05 34.03
CA MET A 143 -6.28 18.48 32.70
C MET A 143 -5.87 19.56 31.70
N ASP A 144 -4.92 19.22 30.85
CA ASP A 144 -4.56 19.94 29.63
C ASP A 144 -5.24 19.25 28.44
N THR A 145 -6.02 20.03 27.71
CA THR A 145 -6.84 19.56 26.60
C THR A 145 -6.29 20.16 25.32
N ILE A 146 -5.79 19.30 24.43
CA ILE A 146 -5.38 19.70 23.08
C ILE A 146 -6.44 19.23 22.10
N SER A 147 -7.01 20.18 21.37
CA SER A 147 -7.95 19.89 20.27
C SER A 147 -7.18 19.57 19.01
N PHE A 148 -7.59 18.49 18.34
CA PHE A 148 -7.01 18.00 17.10
C PHE A 148 -8.03 17.96 15.98
N GLN A 149 -7.52 18.15 14.77
CA GLN A 149 -8.23 17.98 13.52
C GLN A 149 -7.43 17.01 12.62
N ALA A 150 -8.01 15.85 12.27
CA ALA A 150 -7.41 14.86 11.40
C ALA A 150 -8.09 14.80 10.02
N GLY A 151 -7.31 14.45 9.00
CA GLY A 151 -7.80 14.37 7.62
C GLY A 151 -8.51 13.05 7.31
N GLU A 152 -8.18 11.99 8.02
CA GLU A 152 -8.69 10.64 7.78
C GLU A 152 -8.78 9.83 9.08
N GLU A 153 -9.82 9.01 9.19
CA GLU A 153 -9.95 7.96 10.21
C GLU A 153 -9.86 6.61 9.52
N ILE A 154 -8.88 5.80 9.92
CA ILE A 154 -8.71 4.43 9.47
C ILE A 154 -9.08 3.50 10.62
N ARG A 155 -10.08 2.64 10.40
CA ARG A 155 -10.47 1.60 11.36
C ARG A 155 -9.64 0.37 11.11
N LEU A 156 -8.69 0.09 12.00
CA LEU A 156 -7.82 -1.07 11.90
C LEU A 156 -8.51 -2.28 12.52
N LYS A 157 -8.58 -3.36 11.74
CA LYS A 157 -9.04 -4.68 12.19
C LYS A 157 -7.84 -5.60 12.40
N LYS A 158 -8.03 -6.62 13.21
CA LYS A 158 -7.11 -7.77 13.23
C LYS A 158 -7.30 -8.54 11.94
N LEU A 159 -6.20 -8.77 11.24
CA LEU A 159 -6.22 -9.41 9.93
C LEU A 159 -5.94 -10.88 10.05
N SER A 160 -6.51 -11.62 9.11
CA SER A 160 -6.17 -13.01 8.84
C SER A 160 -5.61 -13.14 7.43
N HIS A 161 -4.81 -14.17 7.19
CA HIS A 161 -4.34 -14.52 5.86
C HIS A 161 -4.97 -15.85 5.45
N LEU A 162 -5.76 -15.82 4.38
CA LEU A 162 -6.51 -16.96 3.87
C LEU A 162 -5.98 -17.35 2.49
N ASN A 163 -5.81 -18.65 2.25
CA ASN A 163 -5.54 -19.15 0.90
C ASN A 163 -6.84 -19.16 0.09
N ILE A 164 -6.87 -18.43 -1.02
CA ILE A 164 -7.99 -18.34 -1.96
C ILE A 164 -7.61 -18.83 -3.37
N SER A 165 -6.50 -19.57 -3.49
CA SER A 165 -5.92 -20.01 -4.76
C SER A 165 -6.86 -20.83 -5.62
N GLY A 166 -7.70 -21.68 -5.01
CA GLY A 166 -8.57 -22.62 -5.73
C GLY A 166 -7.81 -23.38 -6.83
N THR A 167 -8.33 -23.33 -8.05
CA THR A 167 -7.70 -23.85 -9.28
C THR A 167 -7.39 -22.71 -10.26
N VAL A 168 -7.05 -21.53 -9.74
CA VAL A 168 -6.96 -20.30 -10.54
C VAL A 168 -5.84 -20.35 -11.58
N SER A 169 -4.69 -20.91 -11.23
CA SER A 169 -3.57 -21.13 -12.14
C SER A 169 -2.72 -22.30 -11.68
N ASP A 170 -2.17 -23.04 -12.64
CA ASP A 170 -1.17 -24.10 -12.51
C ASP A 170 0.26 -23.61 -12.81
N PHE A 171 0.47 -22.29 -12.88
CA PHE A 171 1.78 -21.64 -13.05
C PHE A 171 2.01 -20.61 -11.95
N ALA A 172 3.25 -20.39 -11.53
CA ALA A 172 3.55 -19.39 -10.51
C ALA A 172 3.02 -18.00 -10.92
N ILE A 173 2.50 -17.25 -9.95
CA ILE A 173 2.05 -15.89 -10.15
C ILE A 173 3.16 -14.94 -9.71
N ASN A 174 3.63 -14.10 -10.63
CA ASN A 174 4.76 -13.21 -10.40
C ASN A 174 4.35 -11.88 -9.79
N LYS A 175 3.19 -11.35 -10.19
CA LYS A 175 2.72 -10.04 -9.77
C LYS A 175 1.22 -10.05 -9.54
N VAL A 176 0.80 -9.32 -8.51
CA VAL A 176 -0.59 -8.91 -8.30
C VAL A 176 -0.67 -7.38 -8.29
N TYR A 177 -1.77 -6.85 -8.83
CA TYR A 177 -2.02 -5.43 -8.97
C TYR A 177 -3.46 -5.13 -8.56
N TYR A 178 -3.62 -4.11 -7.70
CA TYR A 178 -4.92 -3.58 -7.31
C TYR A 178 -5.42 -2.61 -8.39
N ALA A 179 -6.52 -2.96 -9.07
CA ALA A 179 -7.01 -2.22 -10.23
C ALA A 179 -8.34 -1.49 -9.99
N ASP A 180 -8.92 -1.66 -8.80
CA ASP A 180 -10.22 -1.13 -8.47
C ASP A 180 -10.16 0.36 -8.07
N SER A 181 -11.31 1.00 -8.11
CA SER A 181 -11.53 2.34 -7.61
C SER A 181 -12.88 2.37 -6.91
N ARG A 182 -12.93 2.96 -5.72
CA ARG A 182 -14.21 3.12 -5.01
C ARG A 182 -15.14 3.98 -5.86
N LYS A 183 -16.33 3.46 -6.18
CA LYS A 183 -17.31 4.14 -7.03
C LYS A 183 -18.70 4.01 -6.42
N CYS A 184 -19.41 5.11 -6.27
CA CYS A 184 -20.84 5.06 -5.90
C CYS A 184 -21.66 4.44 -7.04
N ALA A 185 -22.79 3.81 -6.70
CA ALA A 185 -23.75 3.39 -7.72
C ALA A 185 -24.23 4.61 -8.53
N ASP A 186 -24.19 4.51 -9.85
CA ASP A 186 -24.69 5.52 -10.76
C ASP A 186 -25.44 4.88 -11.93
N SER A 187 -25.96 5.70 -12.85
CA SER A 187 -26.64 5.20 -14.06
C SER A 187 -25.73 4.36 -14.97
N CYS A 188 -24.42 4.37 -14.73
CA CYS A 188 -23.41 3.65 -15.49
C CYS A 188 -22.91 2.37 -14.78
N GLY A 189 -23.36 2.05 -13.56
CA GLY A 189 -22.97 0.82 -12.88
C GLY A 189 -23.33 0.73 -11.40
N ALA A 190 -23.18 -0.48 -10.86
CA ALA A 190 -23.34 -0.74 -9.43
C ALA A 190 -22.23 -0.07 -8.61
N GLU A 191 -22.49 0.10 -7.31
CA GLU A 191 -21.48 0.53 -6.35
C GLU A 191 -20.30 -0.45 -6.35
N GLN A 192 -19.09 0.10 -6.36
CA GLN A 192 -17.84 -0.66 -6.23
C GLN A 192 -17.20 -0.32 -4.89
N SER A 193 -16.94 -1.36 -4.11
CA SER A 193 -16.34 -1.23 -2.78
C SER A 193 -14.92 -0.65 -2.83
N GLY A 194 -14.23 -0.79 -3.97
CA GLY A 194 -12.79 -0.55 -4.08
C GLY A 194 -11.99 -1.73 -3.52
N GLU A 195 -12.55 -2.94 -3.49
CA GLU A 195 -11.91 -4.13 -2.92
C GLU A 195 -12.09 -5.35 -3.83
N ASP A 196 -12.68 -5.17 -5.02
CA ASP A 196 -13.23 -6.26 -5.83
C ASP A 196 -12.36 -6.60 -7.05
N VAL A 197 -11.68 -5.60 -7.64
CA VAL A 197 -10.94 -5.77 -8.88
C VAL A 197 -9.43 -5.92 -8.66
N TRP A 198 -8.92 -7.11 -8.96
CA TRP A 198 -7.51 -7.45 -8.86
C TRP A 198 -7.03 -8.08 -10.15
N TRP A 199 -5.80 -7.77 -10.54
CA TRP A 199 -5.12 -8.33 -11.69
C TRP A 199 -3.89 -9.09 -11.25
N ALA A 200 -3.51 -10.12 -12.00
CA ALA A 200 -2.28 -10.83 -11.78
C ALA A 200 -1.68 -11.34 -13.09
N VAL A 201 -0.38 -11.62 -13.09
CA VAL A 201 0.33 -12.20 -14.23
C VAL A 201 1.24 -13.34 -13.80
N THR A 202 1.38 -14.32 -14.69
CA THR A 202 2.02 -15.61 -14.37
C THR A 202 3.34 -15.84 -15.10
N ASP A 203 4.04 -16.88 -14.68
CA ASP A 203 4.98 -17.60 -15.51
C ASP A 203 4.30 -18.17 -16.76
N LYS A 204 5.11 -18.52 -17.75
CA LYS A 204 4.63 -19.16 -18.97
C LYS A 204 4.05 -20.55 -18.71
N ASP A 205 2.99 -20.86 -19.45
CA ASP A 205 2.38 -22.19 -19.47
C ASP A 205 3.27 -23.23 -20.16
N ASN A 206 3.96 -24.06 -19.38
CA ASN A 206 4.79 -25.15 -19.94
C ASN A 206 4.06 -26.50 -20.02
N THR A 207 2.73 -26.54 -19.84
CA THR A 207 1.96 -27.77 -19.80
C THR A 207 1.95 -28.47 -21.17
N PRO A 208 2.45 -29.72 -21.28
CA PRO A 208 2.45 -30.43 -22.54
C PRO A 208 1.02 -30.68 -23.07
N GLY A 209 0.70 -30.17 -24.26
CA GLY A 209 -0.55 -30.47 -24.98
C GLY A 209 -1.64 -29.40 -24.88
N TYR A 210 -1.51 -28.40 -23.99
CA TYR A 210 -2.23 -27.13 -24.10
C TYR A 210 -1.46 -26.20 -25.03
N LEU A 211 -2.18 -25.45 -25.90
CA LEU A 211 -1.70 -24.48 -26.90
C LEU A 211 -0.17 -24.24 -26.84
N SER A 212 0.60 -25.02 -27.62
CA SER A 212 2.05 -25.29 -27.54
C SER A 212 3.00 -24.09 -27.69
N THR A 213 2.74 -23.00 -27.00
CA THR A 213 3.31 -21.67 -27.26
C THR A 213 3.99 -21.07 -26.04
N ALA A 214 3.95 -21.76 -24.90
CA ALA A 214 4.56 -21.34 -23.65
C ALA A 214 4.31 -19.86 -23.35
N THR A 215 3.03 -19.53 -23.15
CA THR A 215 2.57 -18.15 -22.96
C THR A 215 2.10 -17.94 -21.53
N PRO A 216 2.37 -16.77 -20.92
CA PRO A 216 1.88 -16.45 -19.61
C PRO A 216 0.41 -16.03 -19.68
N LEU A 217 -0.26 -16.04 -18.52
CA LEU A 217 -1.65 -15.64 -18.37
C LEU A 217 -1.74 -14.27 -17.69
N PHE A 218 -2.70 -13.48 -18.17
CA PHE A 218 -3.28 -12.40 -17.40
C PHE A 218 -4.51 -12.94 -16.66
N LEU A 219 -4.52 -12.80 -15.35
CA LEU A 219 -5.61 -13.22 -14.48
C LEU A 219 -6.32 -11.99 -13.94
N PHE A 220 -7.64 -12.04 -13.80
CA PHE A 220 -8.40 -10.96 -13.17
C PHE A 220 -9.62 -11.48 -12.41
N THR A 221 -9.98 -10.77 -11.35
CA THR A 221 -11.22 -10.95 -10.58
C THR A 221 -11.98 -9.63 -10.52
N ARG A 222 -13.31 -9.72 -10.31
CA ARG A 222 -14.21 -8.57 -10.11
C ARG A 222 -15.14 -8.78 -8.91
N ASP A 223 -14.82 -9.74 -8.06
CA ASP A 223 -15.62 -10.17 -6.90
C ASP A 223 -14.73 -10.47 -5.68
N GLY A 224 -13.62 -9.73 -5.57
CA GLY A 224 -12.73 -9.77 -4.43
C GLY A 224 -11.96 -11.09 -4.31
N GLY A 225 -11.73 -11.77 -5.44
CA GLY A 225 -10.98 -13.02 -5.53
C GLY A 225 -11.82 -14.28 -5.38
N THR A 226 -13.16 -14.19 -5.44
CA THR A 226 -14.06 -15.36 -5.36
C THR A 226 -14.01 -16.16 -6.66
N THR A 227 -14.02 -15.47 -7.80
CA THR A 227 -13.81 -16.05 -9.13
C THR A 227 -12.70 -15.32 -9.87
N TRP A 228 -11.94 -16.07 -10.66
CA TRP A 228 -10.88 -15.56 -11.51
C TRP A 228 -11.11 -15.97 -12.95
N SER A 229 -10.96 -15.01 -13.85
CA SER A 229 -10.93 -15.20 -15.28
C SER A 229 -9.50 -15.04 -15.77
N SER A 230 -9.21 -15.63 -16.94
CA SER A 230 -7.86 -15.58 -17.52
C SER A 230 -7.88 -15.23 -19.01
N SER A 231 -6.76 -14.70 -19.49
CA SER A 231 -6.49 -14.43 -20.90
C SER A 231 -5.02 -14.74 -21.20
N TYR A 232 -4.76 -15.55 -22.23
CA TYR A 232 -3.39 -15.83 -22.66
C TYR A 232 -2.75 -14.60 -23.29
N ILE A 233 -1.55 -14.25 -22.83
CA ILE A 233 -0.77 -13.14 -23.36
C ILE A 233 0.03 -13.63 -24.57
N ASN A 234 -0.66 -13.89 -25.67
CA ASN A 234 -0.08 -14.48 -26.89
C ASN A 234 1.01 -13.61 -27.57
N ALA A 235 1.15 -12.35 -27.16
CA ALA A 235 2.25 -11.47 -27.55
C ALA A 235 3.58 -11.78 -26.83
N MET A 236 3.57 -12.62 -25.78
CA MET A 236 4.74 -12.99 -24.97
C MET A 236 5.03 -14.50 -25.09
N LEU A 237 5.37 -14.93 -26.30
CA LEU A 237 5.69 -16.34 -26.58
C LEU A 237 7.01 -16.76 -25.92
N ASN A 238 7.00 -17.91 -25.23
CA ASN A 238 8.15 -18.52 -24.56
C ASN A 238 8.77 -17.72 -23.40
N GLY A 239 8.05 -16.81 -22.77
CA GLY A 239 8.57 -16.11 -21.59
C GLY A 239 7.50 -15.67 -20.60
N ASP A 240 7.99 -15.23 -19.45
CA ASP A 240 7.17 -14.97 -18.28
C ASP A 240 6.72 -13.52 -18.23
N ALA A 241 5.54 -13.29 -17.66
CA ALA A 241 5.07 -11.97 -17.34
C ALA A 241 5.41 -11.65 -15.88
N THR A 242 6.19 -10.60 -15.66
CA THR A 242 6.76 -10.27 -14.34
C THR A 242 6.18 -9.03 -13.69
N ASP A 243 5.52 -8.17 -14.46
CA ASP A 243 4.85 -6.98 -13.92
C ASP A 243 3.65 -6.58 -14.76
N VAL A 244 2.70 -5.89 -14.12
CA VAL A 244 1.46 -5.43 -14.75
C VAL A 244 1.04 -4.08 -14.16
N VAL A 245 0.60 -3.17 -15.03
CA VAL A 245 0.09 -1.85 -14.65
C VAL A 245 -1.13 -1.48 -15.50
N ARG A 246 -1.93 -0.54 -14.98
CA ARG A 246 -3.02 0.10 -15.71
C ARG A 246 -2.56 1.43 -16.31
N TYR A 247 -2.79 1.63 -17.60
CA TYR A 247 -2.55 2.90 -18.29
C TYR A 247 -3.78 3.28 -19.13
N GLY A 248 -4.60 4.21 -18.63
CA GLY A 248 -5.89 4.52 -19.23
C GLY A 248 -6.78 3.27 -19.28
N ASP A 249 -7.21 2.91 -20.50
CA ASP A 249 -7.99 1.69 -20.78
C ASP A 249 -7.13 0.46 -21.04
N TYR A 250 -5.80 0.61 -21.09
CA TYR A 250 -4.88 -0.48 -21.37
C TYR A 250 -4.40 -1.18 -20.10
N VAL A 251 -4.33 -2.50 -20.20
CA VAL A 251 -3.48 -3.35 -19.36
C VAL A 251 -2.14 -3.46 -20.06
N ILE A 252 -1.06 -3.17 -19.35
CA ILE A 252 0.30 -3.28 -19.85
C ILE A 252 1.06 -4.27 -18.98
N VAL A 253 1.75 -5.22 -19.63
CA VAL A 253 2.48 -6.30 -18.99
C VAL A 253 3.92 -6.30 -19.48
N ALA A 254 4.89 -6.50 -18.59
CA ALA A 254 6.31 -6.63 -18.92
C ALA A 254 6.81 -8.05 -18.66
N GLY A 255 7.83 -8.46 -19.41
CA GLY A 255 8.54 -9.71 -19.20
C GLY A 255 9.98 -9.64 -19.71
N PRO A 256 10.94 -10.17 -18.93
CA PRO A 256 12.37 -9.99 -19.15
C PRO A 256 12.91 -10.69 -20.41
N SER A 257 12.10 -11.52 -21.08
CA SER A 257 12.48 -12.29 -22.26
C SER A 257 11.80 -11.82 -23.55
N ASN A 258 10.69 -11.06 -23.44
CA ASN A 258 9.84 -10.72 -24.60
C ASN A 258 9.51 -9.23 -24.71
N GLY A 259 9.84 -8.43 -23.70
CA GLY A 259 9.56 -7.01 -23.69
C GLY A 259 8.22 -6.69 -23.04
N ILE A 260 7.43 -5.84 -23.68
CA ILE A 260 6.13 -5.37 -23.15
C ILE A 260 5.01 -5.79 -24.08
N ALA A 261 3.90 -6.25 -23.51
CA ALA A 261 2.65 -6.50 -24.19
C ALA A 261 1.53 -5.61 -23.63
N TYR A 262 0.55 -5.28 -24.46
CA TYR A 262 -0.61 -4.49 -24.06
C TYR A 262 -1.91 -4.99 -24.68
N ALA A 263 -3.02 -4.75 -23.99
CA ALA A 263 -4.38 -5.02 -24.46
C ALA A 263 -5.36 -4.04 -23.79
N LYS A 264 -6.51 -3.77 -24.42
CA LYS A 264 -7.58 -3.00 -23.75
C LYS A 264 -8.25 -3.88 -22.71
N TYR A 265 -8.45 -3.36 -21.50
CA TYR A 265 -9.08 -4.11 -20.42
C TYR A 265 -10.49 -4.58 -20.79
N ALA A 266 -11.27 -3.75 -21.50
CA ALA A 266 -12.60 -4.11 -21.98
C ALA A 266 -12.58 -5.34 -22.92
N ASP A 267 -11.58 -5.46 -23.79
CA ASP A 267 -11.46 -6.59 -24.71
C ASP A 267 -11.18 -7.89 -23.95
N LEU A 268 -10.36 -7.82 -22.90
CA LEU A 268 -10.06 -8.96 -22.03
C LEU A 268 -11.30 -9.43 -21.26
N VAL A 269 -12.06 -8.48 -20.70
CA VAL A 269 -13.28 -8.77 -19.94
C VAL A 269 -14.40 -9.32 -20.83
N ASN A 270 -14.46 -8.88 -22.09
CA ASN A 270 -15.42 -9.35 -23.08
C ASN A 270 -15.00 -10.66 -23.79
N GLY A 271 -13.85 -11.23 -23.44
CA GLY A 271 -13.38 -12.50 -24.00
C GLY A 271 -12.92 -12.41 -25.46
N VAL A 272 -12.45 -11.24 -25.91
CA VAL A 272 -11.92 -11.08 -27.27
C VAL A 272 -10.66 -11.93 -27.43
N THR A 273 -10.65 -12.80 -28.44
CA THR A 273 -9.51 -13.68 -28.72
C THR A 273 -8.36 -12.90 -29.38
N GLY A 274 -7.13 -13.15 -28.93
CA GLY A 274 -5.94 -12.48 -29.47
C GLY A 274 -5.94 -10.97 -29.28
N ALA A 275 -6.40 -10.47 -28.13
CA ALA A 275 -6.43 -9.03 -27.82
C ALA A 275 -5.03 -8.41 -27.63
N TRP A 276 -4.02 -9.22 -27.27
CA TRP A 276 -2.69 -8.74 -26.92
C TRP A 276 -1.84 -8.36 -28.14
N ARG A 277 -1.06 -7.29 -27.98
CA ARG A 277 -0.10 -6.77 -28.96
C ARG A 277 1.24 -6.51 -28.28
N SER A 278 2.34 -6.66 -29.02
CA SER A 278 3.67 -6.29 -28.53
C SER A 278 3.89 -4.79 -28.67
N ALA A 279 4.48 -4.16 -27.66
CA ALA A 279 4.95 -2.79 -27.72
C ALA A 279 6.18 -2.65 -28.63
N ALA A 280 6.43 -1.43 -29.11
CA ALA A 280 7.57 -1.10 -29.97
C ALA A 280 8.63 -0.24 -29.24
N GLY A 281 9.83 -0.15 -29.82
CA GLY A 281 10.91 0.71 -29.33
C GLY A 281 11.76 0.12 -28.19
N LEU A 282 11.63 -1.18 -27.94
CA LEU A 282 12.40 -1.92 -26.94
C LEU A 282 13.63 -2.58 -27.56
N SER A 283 14.72 -2.68 -26.78
CA SER A 283 15.91 -3.45 -27.16
C SER A 283 15.82 -4.87 -26.60
N SER A 284 16.15 -5.88 -27.41
CA SER A 284 16.24 -7.27 -26.97
C SER A 284 17.34 -7.52 -25.93
N SER A 285 18.36 -6.65 -25.88
CA SER A 285 19.39 -6.67 -24.83
C SER A 285 18.91 -6.16 -23.48
N GLY A 286 17.76 -5.47 -23.43
CA GLY A 286 17.32 -4.71 -22.29
C GLY A 286 15.84 -4.88 -22.02
N PHE A 287 15.27 -6.06 -22.25
CA PHE A 287 13.83 -6.25 -22.06
C PHE A 287 13.40 -5.90 -20.62
N PRO A 288 12.29 -5.14 -20.47
CA PRO A 288 11.79 -4.75 -19.15
C PRO A 288 11.32 -5.92 -18.31
N ARG A 289 11.49 -5.78 -17.00
CA ARG A 289 10.91 -6.64 -15.96
C ARG A 289 9.89 -5.89 -15.11
N ALA A 290 10.08 -4.60 -14.93
CA ALA A 290 9.30 -3.76 -14.04
C ALA A 290 8.65 -2.59 -14.78
N LEU A 291 7.47 -2.18 -14.33
CA LEU A 291 6.64 -1.12 -14.89
C LEU A 291 6.18 -0.16 -13.79
N ALA A 292 6.01 1.11 -14.16
CA ALA A 292 5.34 2.10 -13.33
C ALA A 292 4.61 3.11 -14.21
N VAL A 293 3.53 3.69 -13.69
CA VAL A 293 2.79 4.76 -14.35
C VAL A 293 2.86 6.02 -13.50
N VAL A 294 3.28 7.13 -14.10
CA VAL A 294 3.36 8.44 -13.44
C VAL A 294 3.11 9.53 -14.47
N ASN A 295 2.32 10.55 -14.12
CA ASN A 295 2.05 11.73 -14.96
C ASN A 295 1.57 11.42 -16.39
N GLY A 296 0.80 10.35 -16.58
CA GLY A 296 0.37 9.95 -17.93
C GLY A 296 1.50 9.35 -18.77
N GLU A 297 2.54 8.83 -18.14
CA GLU A 297 3.66 8.17 -18.80
C GLU A 297 3.88 6.79 -18.18
N VAL A 298 4.27 5.84 -19.01
CA VAL A 298 4.66 4.49 -18.60
C VAL A 298 6.17 4.41 -18.61
N TRP A 299 6.74 4.07 -17.45
CA TRP A 299 8.15 3.82 -17.26
C TRP A 299 8.39 2.32 -17.17
N ALA A 300 9.48 1.87 -17.78
CA ALA A 300 9.85 0.47 -17.79
C ALA A 300 11.35 0.31 -17.52
N ALA A 301 11.72 -0.72 -16.79
CA ALA A 301 13.11 -0.99 -16.47
C ALA A 301 13.38 -2.50 -16.45
N GLY A 302 14.59 -2.91 -16.79
CA GLY A 302 14.90 -4.33 -16.86
C GLY A 302 16.37 -4.66 -16.99
N ASN A 303 16.67 -5.59 -17.88
CA ASN A 303 18.00 -6.19 -18.00
C ASN A 303 19.06 -5.15 -18.38
N ASN A 304 20.29 -5.37 -17.91
CA ASN A 304 21.46 -4.54 -18.25
C ASN A 304 21.29 -3.03 -17.97
N GLY A 305 20.48 -2.67 -16.96
CA GLY A 305 20.23 -1.28 -16.57
C GLY A 305 19.49 -0.44 -17.61
N TYR A 306 18.77 -1.09 -18.52
CA TYR A 306 17.91 -0.38 -19.47
C TYR A 306 16.71 0.23 -18.76
N ILE A 307 16.45 1.50 -19.09
CA ILE A 307 15.29 2.26 -18.63
C ILE A 307 14.62 2.87 -19.86
N TYR A 308 13.31 2.71 -19.96
CA TYR A 308 12.47 3.22 -21.05
C TYR A 308 11.34 4.08 -20.52
N LYS A 309 10.79 4.87 -21.44
CA LYS A 309 9.66 5.76 -21.18
C LYS A 309 8.72 5.78 -22.39
N SER A 310 7.42 5.82 -22.14
CA SER A 310 6.37 5.92 -23.14
C SER A 310 5.26 6.88 -22.69
N SER A 311 4.73 7.69 -23.62
CA SER A 311 3.59 8.58 -23.39
C SER A 311 2.25 7.99 -23.86
N ASP A 312 2.28 6.84 -24.53
CA ASP A 312 1.09 6.17 -25.06
C ASP A 312 0.94 4.72 -24.56
N GLY A 313 1.94 4.22 -23.83
CA GLY A 313 2.01 2.84 -23.32
C GLY A 313 2.33 1.80 -24.40
N ILE A 314 2.55 2.22 -25.65
CA ILE A 314 2.69 1.36 -26.83
C ILE A 314 4.08 1.51 -27.46
N ASN A 315 4.54 2.76 -27.63
CA ASN A 315 5.85 3.08 -28.19
C ASN A 315 6.78 3.58 -27.08
N TYR A 316 7.89 2.87 -26.90
CA TYR A 316 8.86 3.18 -25.85
C TYR A 316 10.11 3.83 -26.44
N THR A 317 10.69 4.74 -25.66
CA THR A 317 11.96 5.40 -25.96
C THR A 317 12.97 5.03 -24.88
N VAL A 318 14.23 4.81 -25.28
CA VAL A 318 15.31 4.49 -24.35
C VAL A 318 15.74 5.76 -23.62
N VAL A 319 15.67 5.75 -22.30
CA VAL A 319 16.19 6.80 -21.41
C VAL A 319 17.61 6.47 -20.94
N SER A 320 17.88 5.19 -20.66
CA SER A 320 19.20 4.66 -20.33
C SER A 320 19.40 3.32 -21.01
N ALA A 321 20.56 3.13 -21.62
CA ALA A 321 21.02 1.86 -22.20
C ALA A 321 22.14 1.25 -21.35
N GLY A 322 21.95 1.23 -20.02
CA GLY A 322 22.93 0.68 -19.07
C GLY A 322 24.09 1.62 -18.75
N THR A 323 23.93 2.94 -18.95
CA THR A 323 25.00 3.93 -18.74
C THR A 323 25.23 4.27 -17.26
N VAL A 324 24.18 4.22 -16.44
CA VAL A 324 24.24 4.51 -14.99
C VAL A 324 24.55 3.27 -14.16
N THR A 325 24.07 2.11 -14.63
CA THR A 325 24.35 0.79 -14.05
C THR A 325 24.14 -0.25 -15.13
N THR A 326 24.84 -1.38 -15.04
CA THR A 326 24.59 -2.56 -15.88
C THR A 326 23.81 -3.64 -15.13
N ALA A 327 23.39 -3.37 -13.88
CA ALA A 327 22.60 -4.30 -13.09
C ALA A 327 21.20 -4.50 -13.69
N GLN A 328 20.64 -5.69 -13.54
CA GLN A 328 19.22 -5.93 -13.80
C GLN A 328 18.38 -5.13 -12.80
N LEU A 329 17.45 -4.32 -13.30
CA LEU A 329 16.49 -3.57 -12.50
C LEU A 329 15.21 -4.41 -12.30
N ASN A 330 14.83 -4.62 -11.04
CA ASN A 330 13.81 -5.56 -10.59
C ASN A 330 12.47 -4.89 -10.27
N GLN A 331 12.46 -3.63 -9.82
CA GLN A 331 11.24 -2.92 -9.42
C GLN A 331 11.39 -1.40 -9.63
N ILE A 332 10.28 -0.72 -9.89
CA ILE A 332 10.18 0.74 -9.97
C ILE A 332 9.24 1.25 -8.87
N ALA A 333 9.62 2.33 -8.19
CA ALA A 333 8.74 3.09 -7.31
C ALA A 333 8.64 4.55 -7.77
N VAL A 334 7.43 5.10 -7.67
CA VAL A 334 7.13 6.49 -7.99
C VAL A 334 7.08 7.29 -6.70
N ALA A 335 7.88 8.35 -6.61
CA ALA A 335 7.94 9.22 -5.44
C ALA A 335 7.10 10.49 -5.58
N GLY A 336 6.82 10.90 -6.81
CA GLY A 336 6.05 12.11 -7.12
C GLY A 336 6.12 12.44 -8.61
N CYS A 337 5.71 13.67 -8.97
CA CYS A 337 5.53 14.12 -10.36
C CYS A 337 6.82 14.30 -11.18
N GLY A 338 7.89 13.58 -10.88
CA GLY A 338 9.17 13.71 -11.56
C GLY A 338 10.31 12.89 -10.95
N THR A 339 10.05 12.20 -9.85
CA THR A 339 11.05 11.40 -9.13
C THR A 339 10.66 9.93 -9.14
N LEU A 340 11.56 9.08 -9.64
CA LEU A 340 11.39 7.62 -9.66
C LEU A 340 12.63 6.95 -9.08
N TYR A 341 12.43 5.78 -8.49
CA TYR A 341 13.50 4.92 -8.01
C TYR A 341 13.43 3.56 -8.71
N PHE A 342 14.57 3.06 -9.17
CA PHE A 342 14.71 1.76 -9.82
C PHE A 342 15.64 0.89 -8.98
N ALA A 343 15.10 -0.13 -8.34
CA ALA A 343 15.86 -1.09 -7.54
C ALA A 343 16.29 -2.28 -8.40
N GLY A 344 17.51 -2.77 -8.21
CA GLY A 344 18.07 -3.86 -8.98
C GLY A 344 19.10 -4.71 -8.24
N ASN A 345 19.75 -5.59 -8.99
CA ASN A 345 20.75 -6.51 -8.49
C ASN A 345 22.00 -5.79 -7.99
N SER A 346 22.79 -6.48 -7.15
CA SER A 346 24.06 -5.95 -6.60
C SER A 346 23.93 -4.63 -5.84
N GLY A 347 22.79 -4.38 -5.18
CA GLY A 347 22.53 -3.15 -4.45
C GLY A 347 22.27 -1.92 -5.32
N ALA A 348 22.06 -2.08 -6.63
CA ALA A 348 21.86 -0.96 -7.55
C ALA A 348 20.51 -0.28 -7.30
N LEU A 349 20.54 0.95 -6.82
CA LEU A 349 19.38 1.83 -6.74
C LEU A 349 19.62 3.05 -7.63
N VAL A 350 18.85 3.21 -8.69
CA VAL A 350 18.93 4.38 -9.58
C VAL A 350 17.81 5.36 -9.20
N LYS A 351 18.12 6.64 -9.06
CA LYS A 351 17.13 7.73 -8.95
C LYS A 351 17.02 8.42 -10.30
N TYR A 352 15.80 8.58 -10.79
CA TYR A 352 15.50 9.61 -11.78
C TYR A 352 14.93 10.80 -11.03
N ASP A 353 15.51 11.98 -11.22
CA ASP A 353 15.05 13.20 -10.59
C ASP A 353 15.33 14.39 -11.49
N ASN A 354 14.29 15.19 -11.79
CA ASN A 354 14.38 16.38 -12.64
C ASN A 354 15.14 16.16 -13.97
N GLY A 355 14.92 15.02 -14.63
CA GLY A 355 15.54 14.71 -15.92
C GLY A 355 16.91 14.03 -15.84
N VAL A 356 17.44 13.80 -14.64
CA VAL A 356 18.77 13.22 -14.42
C VAL A 356 18.64 11.84 -13.79
N LEU A 357 19.38 10.87 -14.33
CA LEU A 357 19.57 9.56 -13.71
C LEU A 357 20.87 9.54 -12.89
N SER A 358 20.80 9.06 -11.66
CA SER A 358 21.97 8.89 -10.79
C SER A 358 21.92 7.57 -10.04
N LEU A 359 23.08 6.97 -9.78
CA LEU A 359 23.20 5.80 -8.91
C LEU A 359 23.28 6.27 -7.46
N LEU A 360 22.38 5.77 -6.62
CA LEU A 360 22.33 6.03 -5.19
C LEU A 360 22.90 4.84 -4.41
N PRO A 361 24.10 4.96 -3.82
CA PRO A 361 24.64 3.91 -2.98
C PRO A 361 23.85 3.84 -1.65
N ILE A 362 23.48 2.63 -1.24
CA ILE A 362 22.87 2.39 0.07
C ILE A 362 24.01 2.08 1.05
N VAL A 363 24.35 3.04 1.91
CA VAL A 363 25.41 2.90 2.92
C VAL A 363 24.80 2.97 4.31
N VAL A 364 25.00 1.92 5.10
CA VAL A 364 24.52 1.85 6.49
C VAL A 364 25.71 1.56 7.40
N SER A 365 25.94 2.43 8.38
CA SER A 365 27.07 2.31 9.31
C SER A 365 28.42 2.10 8.61
N GLY A 366 28.65 2.81 7.50
CA GLY A 366 29.88 2.74 6.70
C GLY A 366 30.00 1.52 5.78
N THR A 367 29.00 0.63 5.74
CA THR A 367 28.99 -0.54 4.85
C THR A 367 28.04 -0.31 3.68
N THR A 368 28.55 -0.46 2.46
CA THR A 368 27.73 -0.44 1.24
C THR A 368 26.98 -1.76 1.12
N ILE A 369 25.66 -1.67 0.94
CA ILE A 369 24.81 -2.85 0.72
C ILE A 369 24.93 -3.30 -0.73
N SER A 370 25.42 -4.52 -0.95
CA SER A 370 25.57 -5.14 -2.27
C SER A 370 24.58 -6.27 -2.54
N SER A 371 23.66 -6.54 -1.61
CA SER A 371 22.57 -7.50 -1.82
C SER A 371 21.69 -7.06 -2.99
N ASN A 372 21.13 -8.01 -3.74
CA ASN A 372 20.06 -7.70 -4.69
C ASN A 372 18.91 -6.99 -3.97
N LEU A 373 18.40 -5.93 -4.60
CA LEU A 373 17.20 -5.23 -4.19
C LEU A 373 16.03 -5.86 -4.96
N ASN A 374 15.17 -6.57 -4.25
CA ASN A 374 14.02 -7.25 -4.85
C ASN A 374 12.88 -6.26 -5.10
N THR A 375 12.73 -5.28 -4.21
CA THR A 375 11.61 -4.33 -4.25
C THR A 375 12.06 -2.95 -3.76
N VAL A 376 11.37 -1.93 -4.26
CA VAL A 376 11.46 -0.55 -3.80
C VAL A 376 10.05 -0.03 -3.63
N ALA A 377 9.83 0.74 -2.56
CA ALA A 377 8.55 1.35 -2.25
C ALA A 377 8.77 2.78 -1.76
N VAL A 378 7.86 3.67 -2.19
CA VAL A 378 7.79 5.05 -1.73
C VAL A 378 6.37 5.28 -1.23
N PRO A 379 6.18 5.85 -0.03
CA PRO A 379 4.84 6.12 0.46
C PRO A 379 4.22 7.29 -0.31
N PHE A 380 2.91 7.19 -0.59
CA PHE A 380 2.17 8.26 -1.24
C PHE A 380 2.29 9.57 -0.45
N LEU A 381 2.52 10.71 -1.13
CA LEU A 381 2.77 12.04 -0.54
C LEU A 381 4.02 12.16 0.36
N ARG A 382 4.81 11.11 0.49
CA ARG A 382 6.10 11.11 1.21
C ARG A 382 7.24 10.74 0.26
N GLY A 383 7.29 11.44 -0.88
CA GLY A 383 8.28 11.22 -1.94
C GLY A 383 9.74 11.40 -1.53
N TYR A 384 9.98 12.05 -0.39
CA TYR A 384 11.29 12.17 0.23
C TYR A 384 11.72 10.90 0.98
N GLU A 385 10.80 9.97 1.24
CA GLU A 385 11.11 8.66 1.81
C GLU A 385 11.23 7.60 0.72
N VAL A 386 12.15 6.66 0.92
CA VAL A 386 12.31 5.51 0.02
C VAL A 386 12.73 4.30 0.82
N PHE A 387 12.11 3.17 0.52
CA PHE A 387 12.32 1.90 1.20
C PHE A 387 12.72 0.83 0.19
N VAL A 388 13.68 0.00 0.56
CA VAL A 388 14.13 -1.13 -0.27
C VAL A 388 14.09 -2.43 0.53
N GLY A 389 13.60 -3.48 -0.10
CA GLY A 389 13.62 -4.85 0.40
C GLY A 389 14.70 -5.66 -0.30
N THR A 390 15.49 -6.41 0.47
CA THR A 390 16.68 -7.09 -0.03
C THR A 390 16.53 -8.61 -0.08
N ALA A 391 17.30 -9.26 -0.96
CA ALA A 391 17.43 -10.71 -1.02
C ALA A 391 18.09 -11.33 0.24
N ALA A 392 18.64 -10.50 1.14
CA ALA A 392 19.18 -10.92 2.44
C ALA A 392 18.17 -10.73 3.60
N GLY A 393 16.89 -10.45 3.32
CA GLY A 393 15.85 -10.41 4.34
C GLY A 393 15.89 -9.15 5.20
N ARG A 394 16.51 -8.08 4.70
CA ARG A 394 16.58 -6.77 5.36
C ARG A 394 15.79 -5.72 4.60
N ILE A 395 15.26 -4.75 5.35
CA ILE A 395 14.62 -3.54 4.84
C ILE A 395 15.49 -2.34 5.21
N TYR A 396 15.78 -1.49 4.24
CA TYR A 396 16.44 -0.21 4.48
C TYR A 396 15.50 0.92 4.09
N GLY A 397 15.45 1.95 4.92
CA GLY A 397 14.64 3.15 4.68
C GLY A 397 15.48 4.41 4.78
N SER A 398 15.28 5.31 3.82
CA SER A 398 15.77 6.68 3.81
C SER A 398 14.60 7.64 4.02
N ARG A 399 14.88 8.80 4.63
CA ARG A 399 13.91 9.90 4.80
C ARG A 399 14.39 11.24 4.24
N ASP A 400 15.43 11.20 3.40
CA ASP A 400 16.07 12.36 2.80
C ASP A 400 16.46 12.06 1.34
N GLU A 401 15.53 11.43 0.60
CA GLU A 401 15.66 11.11 -0.83
C GLU A 401 16.82 10.18 -1.20
N GLY A 402 17.24 9.35 -0.25
CA GLY A 402 18.26 8.33 -0.44
C GLY A 402 19.65 8.78 -0.02
N GLN A 403 19.79 9.89 0.71
CA GLN A 403 21.08 10.39 1.18
C GLN A 403 21.57 9.62 2.41
N THR A 404 20.68 9.33 3.37
CA THR A 404 21.00 8.53 4.55
C THR A 404 20.05 7.36 4.69
N TRP A 405 20.61 6.22 5.10
CA TRP A 405 19.88 4.96 5.18
C TRP A 405 19.94 4.38 6.59
N THR A 406 18.81 3.85 7.02
CA THR A 406 18.66 3.15 8.29
C THR A 406 18.01 1.80 8.06
N GLU A 407 18.52 0.75 8.72
CA GLU A 407 17.85 -0.54 8.71
C GLU A 407 16.54 -0.46 9.51
N ARG A 408 15.48 -1.06 8.98
CA ARG A 408 14.19 -1.18 9.66
C ARG A 408 14.10 -2.55 10.31
N SER A 409 13.89 -2.58 11.61
CA SER A 409 13.77 -3.82 12.36
C SER A 409 12.39 -4.43 12.14
N ILE A 410 12.37 -5.70 11.79
CA ILE A 410 11.17 -6.56 11.79
C ILE A 410 11.54 -7.89 12.45
N ASP A 411 10.53 -8.66 12.85
CA ASP A 411 10.78 -10.06 13.22
C ASP A 411 11.49 -10.78 12.06
N GLY A 412 12.52 -11.58 12.37
CA GLY A 412 13.30 -12.28 11.35
C GLY A 412 14.15 -11.42 10.41
N SER A 413 14.44 -10.15 10.75
CA SER A 413 15.35 -9.32 9.93
C SER A 413 16.69 -10.02 9.68
N GLY A 414 17.22 -9.92 8.46
CA GLY A 414 18.48 -10.54 8.07
C GLY A 414 18.39 -12.03 7.74
N THR A 415 17.18 -12.59 7.69
CA THR A 415 16.95 -14.00 7.30
C THR A 415 16.06 -14.08 6.06
N GLY A 416 16.44 -14.98 5.14
CA GLY A 416 15.72 -15.19 3.88
C GLY A 416 15.72 -13.93 3.00
N SER A 417 14.57 -13.55 2.43
CA SER A 417 14.42 -12.42 1.52
C SER A 417 13.17 -11.58 1.82
N ILE A 418 13.23 -10.29 1.46
CA ILE A 418 12.05 -9.43 1.35
C ILE A 418 11.66 -9.41 -0.13
N ASN A 419 10.50 -9.97 -0.47
CA ASN A 419 10.09 -10.11 -1.86
C ASN A 419 9.32 -8.89 -2.35
N ASP A 420 8.43 -8.35 -1.53
CA ASP A 420 7.65 -7.17 -1.89
C ASP A 420 7.34 -6.26 -0.70
N LEU A 421 7.19 -4.97 -0.99
CA LEU A 421 6.87 -3.90 -0.06
C LEU A 421 5.80 -3.03 -0.71
N LYS A 422 4.66 -2.82 -0.03
CA LYS A 422 3.62 -1.92 -0.51
C LYS A 422 3.01 -1.11 0.60
N PHE A 423 2.94 0.20 0.38
CA PHE A 423 2.21 1.10 1.24
C PHE A 423 0.72 1.04 0.92
N ALA A 424 -0.11 1.17 1.96
CA ALA A 424 -1.55 1.29 1.87
C ALA A 424 -2.01 2.63 2.47
N ASP A 425 -3.20 3.05 2.04
CA ASP A 425 -3.91 4.26 2.45
C ASP A 425 -3.17 5.58 2.17
N THR A 426 -3.84 6.68 2.48
CA THR A 426 -3.28 8.02 2.31
C THR A 426 -2.03 8.18 3.18
N TYR A 427 -1.05 8.92 2.66
CA TYR A 427 0.27 9.11 3.29
C TYR A 427 1.09 7.82 3.49
N GLY A 428 0.63 6.67 3.01
CA GLY A 428 1.28 5.38 3.26
C GLY A 428 1.37 5.08 4.75
N ALA A 429 0.26 5.24 5.48
CA ALA A 429 0.20 5.02 6.92
C ALA A 429 0.49 3.57 7.33
N ILE A 430 0.24 2.63 6.42
CA ILE A 430 0.45 1.20 6.62
C ILE A 430 1.45 0.69 5.59
N LEU A 431 2.37 -0.18 5.99
CA LEU A 431 3.29 -0.88 5.10
C LEU A 431 3.08 -2.40 5.20
N TYR A 432 2.74 -3.02 4.07
CA TYR A 432 2.72 -4.47 3.93
C TYR A 432 4.06 -5.00 3.44
N ILE A 433 4.47 -6.13 4.01
CA ILE A 433 5.77 -6.75 3.76
C ILE A 433 5.55 -8.24 3.46
N VAL A 434 6.13 -8.71 2.35
CA VAL A 434 6.25 -10.14 2.06
C VAL A 434 7.68 -10.59 2.37
N GLN A 435 7.82 -11.48 3.34
CA GLN A 435 9.11 -12.05 3.73
C GLN A 435 9.12 -13.55 3.45
N THR A 436 10.17 -14.03 2.78
CA THR A 436 10.43 -15.46 2.55
C THR A 436 11.57 -15.91 3.43
N ASN A 437 11.46 -17.07 4.07
CA ASN A 437 12.56 -17.66 4.83
C ASN A 437 13.51 -18.46 3.92
N ALA A 438 14.61 -18.98 4.49
CA ALA A 438 15.58 -19.78 3.74
C ALA A 438 15.01 -21.11 3.19
N ALA A 439 13.85 -21.56 3.67
CA ALA A 439 13.17 -22.77 3.18
C ALA A 439 12.18 -22.47 2.04
N GLY A 440 12.15 -21.24 1.51
CA GLY A 440 11.26 -20.84 0.43
C GLY A 440 9.83 -20.53 0.88
N LYS A 441 9.49 -20.67 2.16
CA LYS A 441 8.16 -20.34 2.66
C LYS A 441 8.05 -18.86 2.97
N SER A 442 6.92 -18.25 2.65
CA SER A 442 6.65 -16.83 2.86
C SER A 442 5.64 -16.56 3.96
N ARG A 443 5.70 -15.34 4.48
CA ARG A 443 4.75 -14.77 5.43
C ARG A 443 4.40 -13.33 5.06
N VAL A 444 3.28 -12.84 5.58
CA VAL A 444 2.85 -11.45 5.43
C VAL A 444 2.96 -10.73 6.77
N LEU A 445 3.60 -9.57 6.75
CA LEU A 445 3.65 -8.65 7.89
C LEU A 445 2.92 -7.36 7.54
N ARG A 446 2.36 -6.70 8.56
CA ARG A 446 1.79 -5.36 8.46
C ARG A 446 2.43 -4.44 9.49
N ASP A 447 3.15 -3.43 9.02
CA ASP A 447 3.72 -2.37 9.84
C ASP A 447 2.70 -1.23 9.99
N LEU A 448 2.27 -1.01 11.24
CA LEU A 448 1.27 -0.01 11.60
C LEU A 448 1.83 1.42 11.62
N THR A 449 3.14 1.58 11.51
CA THR A 449 3.83 2.88 11.57
C THR A 449 4.05 3.50 10.20
N GLY A 450 3.79 2.79 9.12
CA GLY A 450 4.09 3.29 7.77
C GLY A 450 5.59 3.36 7.49
N GLY A 451 6.37 2.36 7.95
CA GLY A 451 7.77 2.15 7.57
C GLY A 451 8.79 2.41 8.67
N ALA A 452 8.40 2.76 9.90
CA ALA A 452 9.35 2.89 11.00
C ALA A 452 9.90 1.52 11.44
N GLY A 453 9.10 0.46 11.30
CA GLY A 453 9.38 -0.86 11.82
C GLY A 453 9.30 -0.94 13.36
N GLY A 454 9.87 -2.00 13.91
CA GLY A 454 9.90 -2.30 15.35
C GLY A 454 9.12 -3.55 15.71
N LEU A 455 9.68 -4.40 16.57
CA LEU A 455 9.12 -5.72 16.91
C LEU A 455 7.73 -5.66 17.59
N LEU A 456 7.38 -4.51 18.19
CA LEU A 456 6.08 -4.28 18.82
C LEU A 456 5.14 -3.43 17.96
N GLN A 457 5.54 -3.11 16.74
CA GLN A 457 4.82 -2.21 15.82
C GLN A 457 4.46 -2.89 14.50
N VAL A 458 5.10 -4.01 14.20
CA VAL A 458 4.89 -4.83 13.01
C VAL A 458 4.24 -6.14 13.41
N GLU A 459 3.03 -6.39 12.93
CA GLU A 459 2.32 -7.63 13.22
C GLU A 459 2.54 -8.68 12.15
N ILE A 460 2.50 -9.94 12.56
CA ILE A 460 2.51 -11.10 11.67
C ILE A 460 1.05 -11.42 11.32
N VAL A 461 0.68 -11.23 10.05
CA VAL A 461 -0.69 -11.45 9.56
C VAL A 461 -0.89 -12.87 9.04
N GLY A 462 0.11 -13.41 8.36
CA GLY A 462 0.22 -14.84 8.00
C GLY A 462 1.56 -15.35 8.49
N SER A 463 1.64 -16.62 8.91
CA SER A 463 2.91 -17.23 9.29
C SER A 463 3.59 -17.89 8.09
N TYR A 464 4.79 -18.43 8.28
CA TYR A 464 5.45 -19.21 7.23
C TYR A 464 4.70 -20.49 6.85
N ASP A 465 3.84 -21.01 7.72
CA ASP A 465 3.16 -22.28 7.54
C ASP A 465 1.63 -22.15 7.40
N SER A 466 1.08 -20.97 7.70
CA SER A 466 -0.37 -20.73 7.70
C SER A 466 -0.69 -19.36 7.09
N PRO A 467 -1.31 -19.33 5.90
CA PRO A 467 -1.63 -20.47 5.04
C PRO A 467 -0.35 -21.11 4.46
N ALA A 468 -0.41 -22.42 4.20
CA ALA A 468 0.68 -23.13 3.55
C ALA A 468 0.96 -22.51 2.17
N ASN A 469 2.24 -22.26 1.88
CA ASN A 469 2.72 -21.66 0.64
C ASN A 469 4.17 -22.08 0.36
N SER A 470 4.61 -21.93 -0.89
CA SER A 470 5.98 -22.25 -1.34
C SER A 470 6.78 -21.00 -1.74
N GLY A 471 6.30 -19.81 -1.34
CA GLY A 471 6.83 -18.54 -1.81
C GLY A 471 5.71 -17.60 -2.23
N MET A 472 5.80 -16.34 -1.79
CA MET A 472 4.95 -15.23 -2.23
C MET A 472 5.84 -14.23 -2.95
N ASN A 473 5.46 -13.87 -4.16
CA ASN A 473 6.23 -13.00 -5.05
C ASN A 473 5.80 -11.54 -4.95
N SER A 474 4.50 -11.30 -4.71
CA SER A 474 3.94 -9.96 -4.70
C SER A 474 2.78 -9.81 -3.72
N ILE A 475 2.60 -8.59 -3.24
CA ILE A 475 1.42 -8.14 -2.51
C ILE A 475 0.85 -6.89 -3.16
N ALA A 476 -0.47 -6.74 -3.13
CA ALA A 476 -1.16 -5.53 -3.53
C ALA A 476 -2.20 -5.19 -2.44
N PRO A 477 -2.01 -4.11 -1.68
CA PRO A 477 -3.03 -3.62 -0.76
C PRO A 477 -4.06 -2.77 -1.51
N ALA A 478 -5.33 -2.94 -1.15
CA ALA A 478 -6.40 -2.00 -1.50
C ALA A 478 -6.49 -0.89 -0.44
N ASN A 479 -6.31 -1.27 0.84
CA ASN A 479 -6.37 -0.37 1.99
C ASN A 479 -5.66 -0.98 3.21
N ALA A 480 -5.77 -0.33 4.37
CA ALA A 480 -5.18 -0.75 5.63
C ALA A 480 -5.51 -2.20 6.02
N ASN A 481 -6.68 -2.70 5.61
CA ASN A 481 -7.21 -3.98 6.07
C ASN A 481 -7.32 -5.04 4.99
N ILE A 482 -7.18 -4.68 3.71
CA ILE A 482 -7.32 -5.65 2.62
C ILE A 482 -6.12 -5.59 1.70
N ALA A 483 -5.53 -6.78 1.48
CA ALA A 483 -4.52 -6.99 0.47
C ALA A 483 -4.65 -8.37 -0.18
N VAL A 484 -4.15 -8.49 -1.40
CA VAL A 484 -3.99 -9.80 -2.07
C VAL A 484 -2.50 -10.07 -2.23
N THR A 485 -2.13 -11.31 -1.99
CA THR A 485 -0.79 -11.86 -2.20
C THR A 485 -0.85 -12.91 -3.28
N ALA A 486 0.23 -13.05 -4.03
CA ALA A 486 0.35 -14.11 -5.02
C ALA A 486 1.79 -14.63 -5.10
N GLY A 487 1.98 -15.86 -5.56
CA GLY A 487 3.31 -16.45 -5.63
C GLY A 487 3.40 -17.83 -6.27
N GLU A 488 4.34 -18.60 -5.76
CA GLU A 488 4.80 -19.88 -6.30
C GLU A 488 3.73 -20.97 -6.26
N LEU A 489 3.98 -22.05 -7.02
CA LEU A 489 3.19 -23.26 -6.94
C LEU A 489 3.27 -23.89 -5.55
N ASN A 490 2.12 -24.11 -4.93
CA ASN A 490 1.99 -24.92 -3.73
C ASN A 490 1.15 -26.15 -4.03
N GLY A 491 1.83 -27.27 -4.28
CA GLY A 491 1.20 -28.44 -4.89
C GLY A 491 1.04 -28.24 -6.40
N THR A 492 -0.20 -28.34 -6.89
CA THR A 492 -0.50 -28.22 -8.34
C THR A 492 -0.80 -26.79 -8.76
N TYR A 493 -1.23 -25.93 -7.85
CA TYR A 493 -1.74 -24.60 -8.17
C TYR A 493 -0.89 -23.50 -7.56
N ALA A 494 -0.88 -22.35 -8.23
CA ALA A 494 -0.25 -21.12 -7.80
C ALA A 494 -0.88 -20.61 -6.52
N PHE A 495 -0.06 -20.02 -5.64
CA PHE A 495 -0.58 -19.40 -4.44
C PHE A 495 -1.24 -18.05 -4.73
N ILE A 496 -2.48 -17.88 -4.26
CA ILE A 496 -3.17 -16.61 -4.05
C ILE A 496 -3.70 -16.59 -2.62
N GLY A 497 -3.30 -15.56 -1.87
CA GLY A 497 -3.75 -15.35 -0.51
C GLY A 497 -4.47 -14.02 -0.35
N LYS A 498 -5.60 -14.01 0.35
CA LYS A 498 -6.32 -12.80 0.74
C LYS A 498 -6.02 -12.47 2.18
N VAL A 499 -5.63 -11.22 2.41
CA VAL A 499 -5.45 -10.62 3.72
C VAL A 499 -6.70 -9.78 4.01
N GLY A 500 -7.39 -10.05 5.11
CA GLY A 500 -8.67 -9.43 5.44
C GLY A 500 -9.25 -9.77 6.81
#